data_AF-A0A3N5ZBU6-F1
#
_entry.id   AF-A0A3N5ZBU6-F1
#
_cell.length_a   1.000
_cell.length_b   1.000
_cell.length_c   1.000
_cell.angle_alpha   90.00
_cell.angle_beta   90.00
_cell.angle_gamma   90.00
#
_symmetry.space_group_name_H-M   'P 1'
#
loop_
_entity.id
_entity.type
_entity.pdbx_description
1 polymer ?
#
loop_
_entity_poly.entity_id
_entity_poly.type
_entity_poly.pdbx_seq_one_letter_code
_entity_poly.pdbx_strand_id
1 'polypeptide(L)'
;MAKRYSTSTVKPDGTLVPWLATEGPLAYSPENPPTSSYFFQYGWLMPRVYSDRRHYYFGTPSSLSRREVDWSIQPFVDFWSKAQAGAVARIYVREGERHADRFTSPIACYRYQTDFENRDTYVLIQHGSYLTIDVAEQPFLKDGLLVLFRGVGNKTSFSWRDWDGDLSPDESAILQRYFEVQERAFSDSEVSFQVAHAGVYRCETGFVQWKISWTDLAREIGFDPEKNSPGRQLTSAYQQSFRLLELTAAWKFVPNYVKCTTPVNNVRITSFFAGESEVRVIDPRKVEIVAPRLDTSTYRTLCRLNVGQVKRPSFSGSDGKWGFSAESSF
;
A
#
# COMPACT_ATOMS: atom_id res chain seq x y z
N MET A 1 25.07 -23.72 4.85
CA MET A 1 24.30 -22.49 4.56
C MET A 1 22.83 -22.84 4.66
N ALA A 2 22.03 -22.12 5.47
CA ALA A 2 20.59 -22.34 5.50
C ALA A 2 20.00 -22.03 4.11
N LYS A 3 19.15 -22.92 3.59
CA LYS A 3 18.47 -22.73 2.30
C LYS A 3 17.62 -21.46 2.41
N ARG A 4 17.92 -20.47 1.57
CA ARG A 4 17.16 -19.21 1.52
C ARG A 4 15.73 -19.50 1.03
N TYR A 5 14.74 -18.89 1.66
CA TYR A 5 13.35 -18.97 1.18
C TYR A 5 13.24 -18.35 -0.21
N SER A 6 12.38 -18.93 -1.05
CA SER A 6 12.03 -18.32 -2.34
C SER A 6 11.08 -17.15 -2.09
N THR A 7 11.32 -16.03 -2.77
CA THR A 7 10.48 -14.82 -2.79
C THR A 7 9.91 -14.56 -4.17
N SER A 8 10.07 -15.53 -5.08
CA SER A 8 9.50 -15.44 -6.42
C SER A 8 7.98 -15.50 -6.33
N THR A 9 7.32 -14.49 -6.89
CA THR A 9 5.86 -14.37 -6.96
C THR A 9 5.33 -14.82 -8.34
N VAL A 10 6.21 -15.24 -9.24
CA VAL A 10 5.87 -15.67 -10.60
C VAL A 10 5.59 -17.17 -10.63
N LYS A 11 4.45 -17.55 -11.22
CA LYS A 11 4.11 -18.93 -11.50
C LYS A 11 4.77 -19.43 -12.80
N PRO A 12 4.78 -20.75 -13.06
CA PRO A 12 5.31 -21.29 -14.31
C PRO A 12 4.64 -20.72 -15.58
N ASP A 13 3.38 -20.29 -15.49
CA ASP A 13 2.62 -19.67 -16.59
C ASP A 13 2.84 -18.16 -16.72
N GLY A 14 3.69 -17.56 -15.88
CA GLY A 14 4.00 -16.13 -15.87
C GLY A 14 3.05 -15.28 -15.01
N THR A 15 1.98 -15.84 -14.47
CA THR A 15 1.06 -15.09 -13.59
C THR A 15 1.68 -14.81 -12.23
N LEU A 16 1.23 -13.73 -11.58
CA LEU A 16 1.77 -13.23 -10.33
C LEU A 16 0.80 -13.51 -9.17
N VAL A 17 1.27 -14.11 -8.07
CA VAL A 17 0.42 -14.34 -6.89
C VAL A 17 0.45 -13.14 -5.95
N PRO A 18 -0.64 -12.82 -5.22
CA PRO A 18 -0.64 -11.72 -4.23
C PRO A 18 0.16 -12.03 -2.96
N TRP A 19 0.69 -13.24 -2.83
CA TRP A 19 1.40 -13.74 -1.66
C TRP A 19 2.89 -13.39 -1.67
N LEU A 20 3.62 -13.79 -0.64
CA LEU A 20 5.08 -13.57 -0.59
C LEU A 20 5.83 -14.42 -1.62
N ALA A 21 5.33 -15.62 -1.94
CA ALA A 21 5.93 -16.48 -2.94
C ALA A 21 4.91 -17.44 -3.57
N THR A 22 5.27 -18.03 -4.70
CA THR A 22 4.49 -19.09 -5.36
C THR A 22 4.76 -20.48 -4.79
N GLU A 23 5.93 -20.69 -4.18
CA GLU A 23 6.32 -21.98 -3.63
C GLU A 23 7.05 -21.89 -2.29
N GLY A 24 7.10 -23.03 -1.61
CA GLY A 24 7.80 -23.20 -0.34
C GLY A 24 7.07 -22.57 0.85
N PRO A 25 7.77 -22.39 1.98
CA PRO A 25 7.14 -21.97 3.24
C PRO A 25 6.52 -20.55 3.23
N LEU A 26 6.85 -19.73 2.22
CA LEU A 26 6.28 -18.38 2.05
C LEU A 26 5.06 -18.33 1.13
N ALA A 27 4.70 -19.45 0.50
CA ALA A 27 3.52 -19.57 -0.36
C ALA A 27 2.23 -19.82 0.42
N TYR A 28 2.03 -19.05 1.50
CA TYR A 28 0.82 -19.13 2.30
C TYR A 28 -0.24 -18.13 1.80
N SER A 29 -1.49 -18.47 2.04
CA SER A 29 -2.68 -17.67 1.72
C SER A 29 -3.69 -17.79 2.86
N PRO A 30 -4.73 -16.96 2.95
CA PRO A 30 -5.75 -17.16 3.97
C PRO A 30 -6.47 -18.51 3.89
N GLU A 31 -6.55 -19.13 2.71
CA GLU A 31 -7.07 -20.50 2.51
C GLU A 31 -6.08 -21.58 2.97
N ASN A 32 -4.78 -21.32 2.89
CA ASN A 32 -3.71 -22.17 3.40
C ASN A 32 -2.80 -21.36 4.33
N PRO A 33 -3.28 -21.03 5.54
CA PRO A 33 -2.60 -20.08 6.41
C PRO A 33 -1.28 -20.67 6.92
N PRO A 34 -0.31 -19.80 7.27
CA PRO A 34 0.97 -20.25 7.79
C PRO A 34 0.76 -21.01 9.11
N THR A 35 1.54 -22.07 9.31
CA THR A 35 1.47 -22.93 10.51
C THR A 35 2.04 -22.25 11.76
N SER A 36 2.73 -21.12 11.61
CA SER A 36 3.36 -20.37 12.69
C SER A 36 3.43 -18.88 12.36
N SER A 37 3.37 -18.05 13.40
CA SER A 37 3.62 -16.61 13.29
C SER A 37 5.07 -16.27 12.93
N TYR A 38 5.99 -17.25 12.93
CA TYR A 38 7.36 -17.11 12.44
C TYR A 38 7.42 -16.58 10.99
N PHE A 39 6.45 -16.93 10.15
CA PHE A 39 6.35 -16.47 8.75
C PHE A 39 5.91 -15.00 8.60
N PHE A 40 5.92 -14.26 9.70
CA PHE A 40 5.70 -12.82 9.76
C PHE A 40 6.95 -12.04 10.19
N GLN A 41 8.10 -12.71 10.36
CA GLN A 41 9.38 -12.05 10.67
C GLN A 41 10.05 -11.53 9.39
N TYR A 42 9.56 -10.40 8.87
CA TYR A 42 10.01 -9.82 7.59
C TYR A 42 11.54 -9.69 7.43
N GLY A 43 12.25 -9.31 8.49
CA GLY A 43 13.72 -9.24 8.49
C GLY A 43 14.43 -10.57 8.17
N TRP A 44 13.77 -11.71 8.43
CA TRP A 44 14.27 -13.05 8.08
C TRP A 44 13.80 -13.51 6.70
N LEU A 45 12.61 -13.08 6.29
CA LEU A 45 11.98 -13.51 5.04
C LEU A 45 12.45 -12.71 3.84
N MET A 46 12.79 -11.43 4.05
CA MET A 46 13.27 -10.51 3.02
C MET A 46 14.61 -9.89 3.42
N PRO A 47 15.68 -10.69 3.59
CA PRO A 47 16.96 -10.24 4.13
C PRO A 47 17.70 -9.23 3.25
N ARG A 48 17.30 -9.05 1.98
CA ARG A 48 17.87 -7.98 1.13
C ARG A 48 17.27 -6.61 1.39
N VAL A 49 16.10 -6.57 2.03
CA VAL A 49 15.35 -5.36 2.36
C VAL A 49 15.81 -4.77 3.69
N TYR A 50 16.23 -5.59 4.65
CA TYR A 50 16.56 -5.12 6.01
C TYR A 50 18.06 -5.26 6.30
N SER A 51 18.69 -4.18 6.75
CA SER A 51 20.11 -4.17 7.17
C SER A 51 20.31 -4.78 8.55
N ASP A 52 19.36 -4.52 9.44
CA ASP A 52 19.29 -5.06 10.78
C ASP A 52 18.28 -6.21 10.81
N ARG A 53 18.71 -7.37 11.31
CA ARG A 53 17.83 -8.52 11.53
C ARG A 53 17.01 -8.41 12.82
N ARG A 54 17.29 -7.39 13.65
CA ARG A 54 16.49 -7.03 14.83
C ARG A 54 15.26 -6.27 14.35
N HIS A 55 14.09 -6.83 14.60
CA HIS A 55 12.84 -6.27 14.13
C HIS A 55 12.20 -5.42 15.24
N TYR A 56 11.96 -4.14 15.00
CA TYR A 56 11.24 -3.30 15.97
C TYR A 56 9.72 -3.48 15.88
N TYR A 57 9.19 -3.86 14.70
CA TYR A 57 7.75 -4.03 14.47
C TYR A 57 7.25 -5.49 14.48
N PHE A 58 8.14 -6.49 14.47
CA PHE A 58 7.81 -7.93 14.47
C PHE A 58 8.83 -8.68 15.32
N GLY A 59 8.77 -8.41 16.62
CA GLY A 59 9.47 -9.18 17.63
C GLY A 59 10.84 -8.64 18.02
N THR A 60 10.93 -8.13 19.23
CA THR A 60 11.93 -8.72 20.12
C THR A 60 11.51 -10.17 20.36
N PRO A 61 12.45 -11.14 20.46
CA PRO A 61 12.10 -12.55 20.69
C PRO A 61 11.25 -12.80 21.95
N SER A 62 11.18 -11.86 22.88
CA SER A 62 10.33 -11.89 24.08
C SER A 62 8.87 -11.43 23.84
N SER A 63 8.59 -10.65 22.80
CA SER A 63 7.31 -9.94 22.64
C SER A 63 6.26 -10.65 21.78
N LEU A 64 6.55 -11.86 21.29
CA LEU A 64 5.53 -12.76 20.73
C LEU A 64 4.70 -13.47 21.82
N SER A 65 4.99 -13.21 23.10
CA SER A 65 4.00 -13.45 24.14
C SER A 65 2.85 -12.45 23.96
N ARG A 66 1.60 -12.93 24.06
CA ARG A 66 0.34 -12.19 23.84
C ARG A 66 0.21 -10.84 24.60
N ARG A 67 1.17 -10.48 25.45
CA ARG A 67 1.19 -9.30 26.32
C ARG A 67 2.00 -8.11 25.77
N GLU A 68 2.79 -8.26 24.72
CA GLU A 68 3.68 -7.19 24.20
C GLU A 68 3.56 -6.97 22.67
N VAL A 69 2.42 -7.35 22.09
CA VAL A 69 2.11 -7.06 20.69
C VAL A 69 1.84 -5.55 20.57
N ASP A 70 2.68 -4.83 19.82
CA ASP A 70 2.44 -3.42 19.48
C ASP A 70 1.05 -3.29 18.83
N TRP A 71 0.29 -2.26 19.21
CA TRP A 71 -1.04 -1.96 18.66
C TRP A 71 -1.04 -1.90 17.12
N SER A 72 0.10 -1.56 16.52
CA SER A 72 0.30 -1.50 15.07
C SER A 72 0.21 -2.87 14.36
N ILE A 73 0.55 -3.98 15.03
CA ILE A 73 0.55 -5.33 14.45
C ILE A 73 -0.59 -6.22 14.93
N GLN A 74 -1.33 -5.79 15.96
CA GLN A 74 -2.48 -6.54 16.49
C GLN A 74 -3.53 -6.88 15.42
N PRO A 75 -3.94 -5.97 14.51
CA PRO A 75 -4.92 -6.31 13.46
C PRO A 75 -4.43 -7.41 12.51
N PHE A 76 -3.12 -7.47 12.28
CA PHE A 76 -2.51 -8.46 11.42
C PHE A 76 -2.47 -9.85 12.06
N VAL A 77 -2.09 -9.92 13.34
CA VAL A 77 -2.10 -11.18 14.11
C VAL A 77 -3.53 -11.71 14.25
N ASP A 78 -4.48 -10.82 14.54
CA ASP A 78 -5.90 -11.17 14.63
C ASP A 78 -6.41 -11.76 13.31
N PHE A 79 -6.18 -11.07 12.19
CA PHE A 79 -6.57 -11.57 10.86
C PHE A 79 -6.08 -12.99 10.59
N TRP A 80 -4.79 -13.29 10.82
CA TRP A 80 -4.25 -14.63 10.57
C TRP A 80 -4.78 -15.68 11.54
N SER A 81 -5.03 -15.33 12.79
CA SER A 81 -5.72 -16.20 13.75
C SER A 81 -7.14 -16.54 13.25
N LYS A 82 -7.88 -15.57 12.72
CA LYS A 82 -9.20 -15.82 12.10
C LYS A 82 -9.08 -16.68 10.84
N ALA A 83 -8.06 -16.45 10.01
CA ALA A 83 -7.83 -17.26 8.80
C ALA A 83 -7.56 -18.74 9.16
N GLN A 84 -6.73 -19.00 10.18
CA GLN A 84 -6.49 -20.35 10.71
C GLN A 84 -7.76 -21.01 11.25
N ALA A 85 -8.67 -20.23 11.82
CA ALA A 85 -9.97 -20.71 12.29
C ALA A 85 -11.03 -20.85 11.16
N GLY A 86 -10.69 -20.53 9.91
CA GLY A 86 -11.64 -20.51 8.79
C GLY A 86 -12.70 -19.40 8.89
N ALA A 87 -12.43 -18.36 9.69
CA ALA A 87 -13.36 -17.27 10.01
C ALA A 87 -13.13 -16.01 9.16
N VAL A 88 -12.57 -16.17 7.95
CA VAL A 88 -12.36 -15.08 6.98
C VAL A 88 -13.14 -15.38 5.70
N ALA A 89 -13.74 -14.35 5.11
CA ALA A 89 -14.48 -14.47 3.86
C ALA A 89 -13.66 -13.89 2.71
N ARG A 90 -13.46 -14.69 1.66
CA ARG A 90 -12.85 -14.23 0.41
C ARG A 90 -13.79 -13.25 -0.30
N ILE A 91 -13.32 -12.03 -0.57
CA ILE A 91 -14.12 -11.00 -1.24
C ILE A 91 -13.65 -10.80 -2.67
N TYR A 92 -12.35 -10.57 -2.84
CA TYR A 92 -11.76 -10.32 -4.15
C TYR A 92 -10.35 -10.89 -4.16
N VAL A 93 -10.03 -11.79 -5.07
CA VAL A 93 -8.66 -12.29 -5.22
C VAL A 93 -8.36 -12.37 -6.70
N ARG A 94 -7.31 -11.68 -7.12
CA ARG A 94 -6.80 -11.70 -8.47
C ARG A 94 -5.30 -11.90 -8.46
N GLU A 95 -4.88 -12.77 -9.36
CA GLU A 95 -3.49 -12.88 -9.77
C GLU A 95 -3.17 -11.75 -10.74
N GLY A 96 -1.91 -11.34 -10.75
CA GLY A 96 -1.44 -10.31 -11.65
C GLY A 96 -1.04 -10.91 -12.99
N GLU A 97 -1.32 -10.17 -14.05
CA GLU A 97 -1.01 -10.57 -15.41
C GLU A 97 -0.68 -9.32 -16.24
N ARG A 98 0.32 -9.46 -17.10
CA ARG A 98 0.63 -8.49 -18.14
C ARG A 98 0.01 -8.93 -19.47
N HIS A 99 -0.71 -8.01 -20.10
CA HIS A 99 -1.09 -8.12 -21.51
C HIS A 99 -0.41 -7.00 -22.31
N ALA A 100 -0.56 -7.03 -23.64
CA ALA A 100 0.09 -6.07 -24.53
C ALA A 100 -0.30 -4.60 -24.27
N ASP A 101 -1.46 -4.32 -23.69
CA ASP A 101 -2.03 -2.98 -23.53
C ASP A 101 -2.39 -2.64 -22.08
N ARG A 102 -2.16 -3.55 -21.13
CA ARG A 102 -2.54 -3.38 -19.74
C ARG A 102 -1.72 -4.27 -18.81
N PHE A 103 -1.59 -3.82 -17.58
CA PHE A 103 -1.17 -4.65 -16.46
C PHE A 103 -2.28 -4.72 -15.43
N THR A 104 -2.41 -5.87 -14.76
CA THR A 104 -3.26 -6.05 -13.59
C THR A 104 -2.39 -6.47 -12.41
N SER A 105 -2.50 -5.78 -11.27
CA SER A 105 -1.71 -6.16 -10.11
C SER A 105 -2.28 -7.37 -9.40
N PRO A 106 -1.40 -8.21 -8.84
CA PRO A 106 -1.84 -9.25 -7.92
C PRO A 106 -2.35 -8.59 -6.64
N ILE A 107 -3.56 -8.92 -6.23
CA ILE A 107 -4.12 -8.41 -4.99
C ILE A 107 -5.19 -9.34 -4.44
N ALA A 108 -5.21 -9.49 -3.13
CA ALA A 108 -6.23 -10.24 -2.44
C ALA A 108 -6.91 -9.39 -1.37
N CYS A 109 -8.21 -9.58 -1.20
CA CYS A 109 -9.02 -8.93 -0.21
C CYS A 109 -9.92 -9.95 0.49
N TYR A 110 -9.85 -9.94 1.81
CA TYR A 110 -10.67 -10.76 2.68
C TYR A 110 -11.42 -9.89 3.67
N ARG A 111 -12.61 -10.33 4.06
CA ARG A 111 -13.41 -9.72 5.11
C ARG A 111 -13.32 -10.57 6.36
N TYR A 112 -13.18 -9.95 7.51
CA TYR A 112 -13.21 -10.61 8.80
C TYR A 112 -13.76 -9.65 9.86
N GLN A 113 -14.17 -10.23 10.98
CA GLN A 113 -14.60 -9.47 12.15
C GLN A 113 -13.42 -9.40 13.12
N THR A 114 -12.94 -8.18 13.38
CA THR A 114 -11.82 -7.97 14.31
C THR A 114 -12.29 -8.11 15.75
N ASP A 115 -11.45 -8.71 16.60
CA ASP A 115 -11.69 -8.77 18.05
C ASP A 115 -11.59 -7.38 18.69
N PHE A 116 -10.84 -6.46 18.05
CA PHE A 116 -10.78 -5.06 18.43
C PHE A 116 -12.03 -4.31 17.94
N GLU A 117 -12.84 -3.80 18.88
CA GLU A 117 -14.06 -3.02 18.65
C GLU A 117 -15.17 -3.74 17.86
N ASN A 118 -15.03 -5.05 17.64
CA ASN A 118 -16.01 -5.86 16.91
C ASN A 118 -16.34 -5.32 15.50
N ARG A 119 -15.35 -4.67 14.87
CA ARG A 119 -15.52 -4.02 13.57
C ARG A 119 -15.47 -5.03 12.43
N ASP A 120 -16.25 -4.74 11.40
CA ASP A 120 -16.24 -5.50 10.16
C ASP A 120 -15.21 -4.89 9.20
N THR A 121 -14.20 -5.67 8.86
CA THR A 121 -12.95 -5.14 8.29
C THR A 121 -12.54 -5.90 7.05
N TYR A 122 -12.09 -5.17 6.04
CA TYR A 122 -11.35 -5.70 4.91
C TYR A 122 -9.84 -5.70 5.19
N VAL A 123 -9.16 -6.77 4.79
CA VAL A 123 -7.69 -6.85 4.69
C VAL A 123 -7.31 -7.01 3.23
N LEU A 124 -6.57 -6.04 2.70
CA LEU A 124 -5.91 -6.15 1.41
C LEU A 124 -4.50 -6.67 1.59
N ILE A 125 -4.09 -7.59 0.72
CA ILE A 125 -2.82 -8.31 0.77
C ILE A 125 -2.14 -8.19 -0.59
N GLN A 126 -0.87 -7.77 -0.58
CA GLN A 126 -0.02 -7.71 -1.76
C GLN A 126 1.46 -7.87 -1.39
N HIS A 127 2.06 -9.02 -1.68
CA HIS A 127 3.49 -9.32 -1.50
C HIS A 127 4.04 -8.99 -0.12
N GLY A 128 3.26 -9.29 0.92
CA GLY A 128 3.61 -9.00 2.30
C GLY A 128 3.29 -7.58 2.77
N SER A 129 2.71 -6.72 1.92
CA SER A 129 2.06 -5.50 2.38
C SER A 129 0.60 -5.80 2.72
N TYR A 130 0.15 -5.29 3.87
CA TYR A 130 -1.20 -5.49 4.39
C TYR A 130 -1.85 -4.14 4.72
N LEU A 131 -3.08 -3.93 4.28
CA LEU A 131 -3.91 -2.77 4.65
C LEU A 131 -5.22 -3.23 5.25
N THR A 132 -5.57 -2.70 6.41
CA THR A 132 -6.86 -2.90 7.05
C THR A 132 -7.75 -1.70 6.82
N ILE A 133 -9.00 -1.93 6.44
CA ILE A 133 -9.96 -0.88 6.08
C ILE A 133 -11.33 -1.29 6.62
N ASP A 134 -12.06 -0.34 7.20
CA ASP A 134 -13.47 -0.56 7.53
C ASP A 134 -14.28 -0.86 6.26
N VAL A 135 -15.14 -1.86 6.33
CA VAL A 135 -16.03 -2.24 5.22
C VAL A 135 -16.92 -1.08 4.78
N ALA A 136 -17.33 -0.22 5.71
CA ALA A 136 -18.18 0.93 5.43
C ALA A 136 -17.50 2.00 4.55
N GLU A 137 -16.17 2.10 4.60
CA GLU A 137 -15.39 3.09 3.83
C GLU A 137 -15.16 2.66 2.37
N GLN A 138 -15.35 1.37 2.06
CA GLN A 138 -15.11 0.78 0.74
C GLN A 138 -16.34 -0.01 0.24
N PRO A 139 -17.48 0.67 -0.01
CA PRO A 139 -18.75 0.00 -0.32
C PRO A 139 -18.72 -0.79 -1.64
N PHE A 140 -17.91 -0.39 -2.61
CA PHE A 140 -17.85 -0.99 -3.95
C PHE A 140 -16.77 -2.07 -4.11
N LEU A 141 -16.07 -2.44 -3.02
CA LEU A 141 -14.96 -3.39 -3.09
C LEU A 141 -15.42 -4.77 -3.57
N LYS A 142 -16.62 -5.20 -3.15
CA LYS A 142 -17.24 -6.46 -3.60
C LYS A 142 -17.51 -6.47 -5.11
N ASP A 143 -17.74 -5.30 -5.69
CA ASP A 143 -17.97 -5.12 -7.13
C ASP A 143 -16.65 -4.93 -7.90
N GLY A 144 -15.51 -5.02 -7.21
CA GLY A 144 -14.18 -4.93 -7.80
C GLY A 144 -13.65 -3.50 -7.94
N LEU A 145 -14.23 -2.52 -7.25
CA LEU A 145 -13.83 -1.12 -7.29
C LEU A 145 -13.34 -0.61 -5.92
N LEU A 146 -12.33 0.24 -5.94
CA LEU A 146 -11.86 0.98 -4.77
C LEU A 146 -12.27 2.45 -4.87
N VAL A 147 -12.62 3.03 -3.74
CA VAL A 147 -12.75 4.47 -3.55
C VAL A 147 -11.40 5.03 -3.11
N LEU A 148 -10.90 6.03 -3.84
CA LEU A 148 -9.63 6.68 -3.58
C LEU A 148 -9.82 8.16 -3.22
N PHE A 149 -8.95 8.68 -2.36
CA PHE A 149 -8.90 10.08 -1.98
C PHE A 149 -7.51 10.68 -2.21
N ARG A 150 -7.45 11.77 -2.97
CA ARG A 150 -6.18 12.46 -3.31
C ARG A 150 -6.23 13.91 -2.89
N GLY A 151 -5.33 14.29 -2.00
CA GLY A 151 -5.14 15.70 -1.64
C GLY A 151 -4.60 16.53 -2.80
N VAL A 152 -5.15 17.72 -2.98
CA VAL A 152 -4.68 18.71 -3.97
C VAL A 152 -3.88 19.85 -3.34
N GLY A 153 -3.74 19.83 -2.00
CA GLY A 153 -2.99 20.83 -1.24
C GLY A 153 -3.61 22.22 -1.36
N ASN A 154 -2.80 23.21 -1.71
CA ASN A 154 -3.26 24.59 -1.93
C ASN A 154 -3.75 24.84 -3.37
N LYS A 155 -3.79 23.81 -4.21
CA LYS A 155 -4.28 23.94 -5.59
C LYS A 155 -5.81 23.93 -5.60
N THR A 156 -6.38 24.70 -6.51
CA THR A 156 -7.84 24.77 -6.74
C THR A 156 -8.33 23.76 -7.77
N SER A 157 -7.40 23.07 -8.45
CA SER A 157 -7.71 22.03 -9.42
C SER A 157 -6.81 20.81 -9.24
N PHE A 158 -7.40 19.64 -9.48
CA PHE A 158 -6.65 18.40 -9.62
C PHE A 158 -6.31 18.21 -11.10
N SER A 159 -5.02 18.22 -11.43
CA SER A 159 -4.58 17.91 -12.79
C SER A 159 -4.39 16.41 -12.92
N TRP A 160 -5.30 15.78 -13.67
CA TRP A 160 -5.21 14.41 -14.12
C TRP A 160 -5.22 14.44 -15.64
N ARG A 161 -4.26 13.75 -16.30
CA ARG A 161 -4.32 13.64 -17.76
C ARG A 161 -5.57 12.84 -18.10
N ASP A 162 -6.37 13.40 -18.99
CA ASP A 162 -7.34 12.63 -19.72
C ASP A 162 -6.61 11.77 -20.75
N TRP A 163 -6.85 10.47 -20.67
CA TRP A 163 -6.25 9.48 -21.57
C TRP A 163 -7.25 8.99 -22.61
N ASP A 164 -8.38 9.68 -22.76
CA ASP A 164 -9.36 9.43 -23.80
C ASP A 164 -8.76 9.64 -25.20
N GLY A 165 -8.93 8.64 -26.06
CA GLY A 165 -8.46 8.64 -27.45
C GLY A 165 -7.49 7.51 -27.78
N ASP A 166 -7.30 7.27 -29.07
CA ASP A 166 -6.37 6.25 -29.57
C ASP A 166 -4.92 6.73 -29.34
N LEU A 167 -4.12 5.86 -28.71
CA LEU A 167 -2.69 6.10 -28.55
C LEU A 167 -1.99 5.97 -29.90
N SER A 168 -1.06 6.89 -30.19
CA SER A 168 -0.13 6.70 -31.30
C SER A 168 0.72 5.43 -31.10
N PRO A 169 1.29 4.83 -32.17
CA PRO A 169 2.15 3.66 -32.05
C PRO A 169 3.32 3.86 -31.07
N ASP A 170 3.90 5.06 -31.03
CA ASP A 170 4.97 5.42 -30.11
C ASP A 170 4.47 5.48 -28.65
N GLU A 171 3.29 6.07 -28.41
CA GLU A 171 2.67 6.09 -27.09
C GLU A 171 2.31 4.69 -26.59
N SER A 172 1.80 3.82 -27.48
CA SER A 172 1.55 2.41 -27.16
C SER A 172 2.84 1.68 -26.76
N ALA A 173 3.94 1.91 -27.48
CA ALA A 173 5.23 1.31 -27.16
C ALA A 173 5.80 1.82 -25.82
N ILE A 174 5.61 3.11 -25.49
CA ILE A 174 5.99 3.68 -24.20
C ILE A 174 5.16 3.05 -23.07
N LEU A 175 3.86 2.91 -23.28
CA LEU A 175 2.94 2.31 -22.32
C LEU A 175 3.24 0.82 -22.08
N GLN A 176 3.62 0.08 -23.12
CA GLN A 176 4.08 -1.31 -23.00
C GLN A 176 5.30 -1.43 -22.09
N ARG A 177 6.34 -0.62 -22.32
CA ARG A 177 7.51 -0.57 -21.44
C ARG A 177 7.14 -0.18 -20.03
N TYR A 178 6.23 0.79 -19.85
CA TYR A 178 5.73 1.15 -18.53
C TYR A 178 5.11 -0.06 -17.79
N PHE A 179 4.28 -0.85 -18.47
CA PHE A 179 3.69 -2.05 -17.88
C PHE A 179 4.69 -3.18 -17.64
N GLU A 180 5.73 -3.31 -18.45
CA GLU A 180 6.85 -4.22 -18.17
C GLU A 180 7.57 -3.82 -16.87
N VAL A 181 7.73 -2.52 -16.60
CA VAL A 181 8.27 -2.05 -15.31
C VAL A 181 7.38 -2.45 -14.15
N GLN A 182 6.06 -2.35 -14.31
CA GLN A 182 5.10 -2.76 -13.27
C GLN A 182 5.17 -4.27 -13.02
N GLU A 183 5.13 -5.09 -14.07
CA GLU A 183 5.29 -6.55 -13.98
C GLU A 183 6.59 -6.92 -13.25
N ARG A 184 7.72 -6.31 -13.65
CA ARG A 184 9.02 -6.55 -13.00
C ARG A 184 8.99 -6.15 -11.52
N ALA A 185 8.37 -5.03 -11.20
CA ALA A 185 8.17 -4.57 -9.83
C ALA A 185 7.26 -5.47 -8.98
N PHE A 186 6.56 -6.43 -9.58
CA PHE A 186 5.73 -7.42 -8.91
C PHE A 186 6.26 -8.87 -9.04
N SER A 187 7.37 -9.10 -9.75
CA SER A 187 7.93 -10.45 -10.02
C SER A 187 8.64 -11.14 -8.85
N ASP A 188 8.95 -10.40 -7.78
CA ASP A 188 9.57 -10.92 -6.58
C ASP A 188 9.15 -10.06 -5.38
N SER A 189 8.87 -10.68 -4.23
CA SER A 189 8.34 -9.94 -3.08
C SER A 189 9.36 -8.97 -2.48
N GLU A 190 10.67 -9.26 -2.52
CA GLU A 190 11.71 -8.32 -2.06
C GLU A 190 11.85 -7.13 -3.00
N VAL A 191 11.78 -7.38 -4.32
CA VAL A 191 11.76 -6.30 -5.33
C VAL A 191 10.50 -5.46 -5.13
N SER A 192 9.36 -6.11 -4.97
CA SER A 192 8.08 -5.45 -4.77
C SER A 192 8.09 -4.57 -3.53
N PHE A 193 8.56 -5.10 -2.41
CA PHE A 193 8.65 -4.33 -1.18
C PHE A 193 9.55 -3.10 -1.34
N GLN A 194 10.76 -3.28 -1.91
CA GLN A 194 11.67 -2.17 -2.13
C GLN A 194 11.07 -1.09 -3.03
N VAL A 195 10.48 -1.46 -4.17
CA VAL A 195 9.89 -0.52 -5.11
C VAL A 195 8.70 0.23 -4.51
N ALA A 196 7.88 -0.43 -3.70
CA ALA A 196 6.73 0.20 -3.04
C ALA A 196 7.14 1.26 -2.02
N HIS A 197 8.27 1.05 -1.35
CA HIS A 197 8.71 1.90 -0.27
C HIS A 197 9.85 2.85 -0.67
N ALA A 198 10.50 2.65 -1.84
CA ALA A 198 11.65 3.44 -2.27
C ALA A 198 11.40 4.95 -2.23
N GLY A 199 12.33 5.68 -1.59
CA GLY A 199 12.24 7.14 -1.44
C GLY A 199 11.20 7.63 -0.44
N VAL A 200 10.58 6.72 0.34
CA VAL A 200 9.60 7.07 1.37
C VAL A 200 10.27 7.05 2.74
N TYR A 201 10.61 8.23 3.26
CA TYR A 201 11.19 8.39 4.59
C TYR A 201 10.09 8.44 5.65
N ARG A 202 9.90 7.34 6.38
CA ARG A 202 8.97 7.22 7.52
C ARG A 202 9.72 6.70 8.73
N CYS A 203 9.20 6.96 9.93
CA CYS A 203 9.80 6.41 11.15
C CYS A 203 9.84 4.87 11.13
N GLU A 204 8.88 4.23 10.47
CA GLU A 204 8.82 2.77 10.31
C GLU A 204 9.81 2.23 9.26
N THR A 205 10.26 3.05 8.30
CA THR A 205 11.09 2.61 7.16
C THR A 205 12.56 3.02 7.26
N GLY A 206 12.98 3.69 8.34
CA GLY A 206 14.36 4.14 8.56
C GLY A 206 15.43 3.04 8.59
N PHE A 207 15.02 1.77 8.72
CA PHE A 207 15.89 0.59 8.75
C PHE A 207 15.88 -0.23 7.44
N VAL A 208 15.14 0.22 6.43
CA VAL A 208 15.06 -0.43 5.11
C VAL A 208 16.29 -0.05 4.27
N GLN A 209 16.93 -1.06 3.69
CA GLN A 209 17.96 -0.90 2.67
C GLN A 209 17.32 -0.59 1.33
N TRP A 210 17.50 0.63 0.85
CA TRP A 210 17.08 1.05 -0.49
C TRP A 210 18.13 0.61 -1.51
N LYS A 211 17.95 -0.56 -2.12
CA LYS A 211 18.86 -1.04 -3.19
C LYS A 211 18.26 -0.93 -4.59
N ILE A 212 16.93 -0.94 -4.69
CA ILE A 212 16.21 -0.90 -5.96
C ILE A 212 15.02 0.06 -5.81
N SER A 213 14.92 1.02 -6.73
CA SER A 213 13.75 1.88 -6.89
C SER A 213 12.98 1.57 -8.16
N TRP A 214 11.76 2.10 -8.29
CA TRP A 214 10.99 2.01 -9.52
C TRP A 214 11.76 2.59 -10.73
N THR A 215 12.45 3.71 -10.52
CA THR A 215 13.23 4.38 -11.57
C THR A 215 14.41 3.52 -12.04
N ASP A 216 15.00 2.73 -11.15
CA ASP A 216 16.08 1.81 -11.55
C ASP A 216 15.56 0.69 -12.45
N LEU A 217 14.41 0.10 -12.10
CA LEU A 217 13.72 -0.88 -12.96
C LEU A 217 13.29 -0.28 -14.30
N ALA A 218 12.80 0.95 -14.28
CA ALA A 218 12.47 1.69 -15.50
C ALA A 218 13.66 1.80 -16.45
N ARG A 219 14.84 2.20 -15.94
CA ARG A 219 16.07 2.27 -16.75
C ARG A 219 16.50 0.90 -17.27
N GLU A 220 16.42 -0.15 -16.46
CA GLU A 220 16.77 -1.53 -16.86
C GLU A 220 15.91 -2.01 -18.06
N ILE A 221 14.62 -1.68 -18.05
CA ILE A 221 13.66 -2.05 -19.09
C ILE A 221 13.69 -1.09 -20.29
N GLY A 222 14.43 0.02 -20.19
CA GLY A 222 14.50 1.05 -21.22
C GLY A 222 13.26 1.96 -21.27
N PHE A 223 12.48 2.03 -20.17
CA PHE A 223 11.51 3.09 -19.95
C PHE A 223 12.25 4.34 -19.46
N ASP A 224 12.27 5.38 -20.30
CA ASP A 224 12.87 6.67 -19.94
C ASP A 224 11.79 7.63 -19.44
N PRO A 225 11.73 7.92 -18.13
CA PRO A 225 10.70 8.76 -17.54
C PRO A 225 10.75 10.22 -17.99
N GLU A 226 11.90 10.72 -18.48
CA GLU A 226 12.10 12.15 -18.76
C GLU A 226 12.11 12.50 -20.25
N LYS A 227 12.33 11.50 -21.11
CA LYS A 227 12.57 11.69 -22.55
C LYS A 227 11.36 12.20 -23.34
N ASN A 228 10.14 11.86 -22.94
CA ASN A 228 8.94 12.21 -23.69
C ASN A 228 7.75 12.56 -22.79
N SER A 229 6.77 13.30 -23.34
CA SER A 229 5.60 13.78 -22.60
C SER A 229 4.77 12.63 -21.99
N PRO A 230 4.45 11.54 -22.73
CA PRO A 230 3.71 10.40 -22.16
C PRO A 230 4.44 9.72 -21.00
N GLY A 231 5.76 9.50 -21.12
CA GLY A 231 6.61 8.90 -20.09
C GLY A 231 6.66 9.72 -18.81
N ARG A 232 6.80 11.06 -18.93
CA ARG A 232 6.74 11.98 -17.78
C ARG A 232 5.40 11.92 -17.07
N GLN A 233 4.31 11.83 -17.83
CA GLN A 233 2.96 11.78 -17.26
C GLN A 233 2.66 10.45 -16.58
N LEU A 234 3.05 9.31 -17.18
CA LEU A 234 2.94 7.99 -16.54
C LEU A 234 3.76 7.93 -15.25
N THR A 235 4.97 8.49 -15.27
CA THR A 235 5.84 8.59 -14.08
C THR A 235 5.22 9.47 -13.01
N SER A 236 4.71 10.65 -13.39
CA SER A 236 4.02 11.57 -12.49
C SER A 236 2.80 10.93 -11.86
N ALA A 237 1.99 10.20 -12.64
CA ALA A 237 0.82 9.48 -12.14
C ALA A 237 1.21 8.36 -11.17
N TYR A 238 2.24 7.56 -11.48
CA TYR A 238 2.77 6.53 -10.59
C TYR A 238 3.22 7.10 -9.24
N GLN A 239 3.85 8.29 -9.23
CA GLN A 239 4.32 8.92 -8.00
C GLN A 239 3.20 9.47 -7.12
N GLN A 240 1.95 9.53 -7.61
CA GLN A 240 0.82 10.02 -6.81
C GLN A 240 0.33 8.95 -5.83
N SER A 241 0.34 9.29 -4.53
CA SER A 241 -0.27 8.49 -3.49
C SER A 241 -1.73 8.89 -3.23
N PHE A 242 -2.57 7.88 -3.00
CA PHE A 242 -3.99 7.97 -2.70
C PHE A 242 -4.28 7.31 -1.35
N ARG A 243 -5.25 7.84 -0.62
CA ARG A 243 -5.79 7.23 0.60
C ARG A 243 -7.03 6.40 0.28
N LEU A 244 -7.24 5.33 1.05
CA LEU A 244 -8.44 4.49 0.98
C LEU A 244 -9.48 4.81 2.07
N LEU A 245 -9.17 5.73 2.99
CA LEU A 245 -10.06 6.14 4.07
C LEU A 245 -10.36 7.63 3.94
N GLU A 246 -11.64 8.01 3.96
CA GLU A 246 -12.06 9.41 3.85
C GLU A 246 -11.61 10.19 5.08
N LEU A 247 -11.74 9.60 6.27
CA LEU A 247 -11.34 10.23 7.52
C LEU A 247 -9.85 10.59 7.50
N THR A 248 -8.98 9.64 7.13
CA THR A 248 -7.53 9.90 7.03
C THR A 248 -7.21 10.94 5.96
N ALA A 249 -7.96 10.95 4.84
CA ALA A 249 -7.80 11.95 3.80
C ALA A 249 -8.20 13.35 4.29
N ALA A 250 -9.33 13.48 5.00
CA ALA A 250 -9.81 14.73 5.55
C ALA A 250 -8.82 15.32 6.58
N TRP A 251 -8.22 14.47 7.42
CA TRP A 251 -7.22 14.89 8.40
C TRP A 251 -5.90 15.30 7.73
N LYS A 252 -5.45 14.57 6.71
CA LYS A 252 -4.16 14.81 6.04
C LYS A 252 -4.21 15.96 5.03
N PHE A 253 -5.32 16.10 4.31
CA PHE A 253 -5.44 17.02 3.16
C PHE A 253 -6.36 18.22 3.44
N VAL A 254 -7.02 18.26 4.61
CA VAL A 254 -8.04 19.27 4.94
C VAL A 254 -9.17 19.24 3.85
N PRO A 255 -10.03 20.25 3.56
CA PRO A 255 -11.14 20.03 2.62
C PRO A 255 -10.70 19.82 1.16
N ASN A 256 -9.41 19.93 0.86
CA ASN A 256 -8.89 19.97 -0.49
C ASN A 256 -8.44 18.58 -0.95
N TYR A 257 -9.40 17.70 -1.19
CA TYR A 257 -9.15 16.40 -1.84
C TYR A 257 -10.20 16.09 -2.90
N VAL A 258 -9.80 15.27 -3.87
CA VAL A 258 -10.71 14.68 -4.86
C VAL A 258 -11.03 13.24 -4.49
N LYS A 259 -12.26 12.82 -4.81
CA LYS A 259 -12.70 11.44 -4.71
C LYS A 259 -12.67 10.80 -6.10
N CYS A 260 -11.99 9.66 -6.19
CA CYS A 260 -11.88 8.89 -7.42
C CYS A 260 -12.30 7.43 -7.18
N THR A 261 -12.52 6.69 -8.26
CA THR A 261 -12.64 5.24 -8.23
C THR A 261 -11.67 4.59 -9.21
N THR A 262 -11.31 3.34 -8.94
CA THR A 262 -10.41 2.52 -9.78
C THR A 262 -10.68 1.04 -9.52
N PRO A 263 -10.40 0.13 -10.47
CA PRO A 263 -10.42 -1.30 -10.19
C PRO A 263 -9.48 -1.71 -9.06
N VAL A 264 -9.88 -2.69 -8.23
CA VAL A 264 -9.08 -3.20 -7.11
C VAL A 264 -7.71 -3.72 -7.57
N ASN A 265 -7.63 -4.33 -8.75
CA ASN A 265 -6.39 -4.83 -9.37
C ASN A 265 -5.61 -3.75 -10.16
N ASN A 266 -5.89 -2.47 -9.93
CA ASN A 266 -5.19 -1.34 -10.54
C ASN A 266 -4.39 -0.52 -9.52
N VAL A 267 -4.10 -1.10 -8.35
CA VAL A 267 -3.36 -0.41 -7.29
C VAL A 267 -2.16 -1.19 -6.79
N ARG A 268 -1.21 -0.44 -6.25
CA ARG A 268 -0.07 -0.91 -5.47
C ARG A 268 -0.20 -0.42 -4.04
N ILE A 269 -0.10 -1.30 -3.06
CA ILE A 269 -0.02 -0.93 -1.65
C ILE A 269 1.34 -0.29 -1.37
N THR A 270 1.36 0.89 -0.72
CA THR A 270 2.59 1.64 -0.42
C THR A 270 2.83 1.90 1.05
N SER A 271 1.84 1.61 1.91
CA SER A 271 1.98 1.72 3.36
C SER A 271 2.11 0.34 4.00
N PHE A 272 3.04 0.22 4.93
CA PHE A 272 3.35 -1.01 5.66
C PHE A 272 2.78 -0.92 7.05
N PHE A 273 1.75 -1.71 7.39
CA PHE A 273 1.09 -1.84 8.71
C PHE A 273 0.65 -0.55 9.44
N ALA A 274 0.99 0.63 8.94
CA ALA A 274 1.00 1.88 9.67
C ALA A 274 -0.27 2.69 9.43
N GLY A 275 -1.46 2.07 9.50
CA GLY A 275 -2.79 2.72 9.55
C GLY A 275 -3.14 3.74 8.44
N GLU A 276 -2.23 3.95 7.51
CA GLU A 276 -2.21 5.08 6.61
C GLU A 276 -3.02 4.80 5.35
N SER A 277 -3.33 3.53 5.09
CA SER A 277 -4.24 3.08 4.03
C SER A 277 -3.91 3.74 2.69
N GLU A 278 -2.62 3.73 2.34
CA GLU A 278 -2.07 4.38 1.16
C GLU A 278 -1.81 3.39 0.03
N VAL A 279 -2.19 3.81 -1.17
CA VAL A 279 -1.92 3.10 -2.43
C VAL A 279 -1.45 4.07 -3.51
N ARG A 280 -0.80 3.52 -4.54
CA ARG A 280 -0.56 4.18 -5.83
C ARG A 280 -1.40 3.49 -6.90
N VAL A 281 -1.84 4.25 -7.90
CA VAL A 281 -2.50 3.65 -9.08
C VAL A 281 -1.44 3.19 -10.07
N ILE A 282 -1.75 2.10 -10.79
CA ILE A 282 -0.84 1.53 -11.78
C ILE A 282 -1.18 2.05 -13.17
N ASP A 283 -2.42 1.87 -13.62
CA ASP A 283 -2.89 2.40 -14.89
C ASP A 283 -3.72 3.67 -14.64
N PRO A 284 -3.18 4.87 -14.90
CA PRO A 284 -3.91 6.10 -14.65
C PRO A 284 -5.15 6.28 -15.54
N ARG A 285 -5.26 5.50 -16.62
CA ARG A 285 -6.40 5.51 -17.55
C ARG A 285 -7.65 4.88 -16.95
N LYS A 286 -7.50 4.07 -15.90
CA LYS A 286 -8.61 3.38 -15.22
C LYS A 286 -9.07 4.11 -13.96
N VAL A 287 -8.73 5.39 -13.82
CA VAL A 287 -9.12 6.21 -12.67
C VAL A 287 -10.27 7.12 -13.11
N GLU A 288 -11.41 6.96 -12.47
CA GLU A 288 -12.59 7.79 -12.70
C GLU A 288 -12.73 8.81 -11.57
N ILE A 289 -12.80 10.09 -11.91
CA ILE A 289 -12.99 11.17 -10.93
C ILE A 289 -14.49 11.34 -10.68
N VAL A 290 -14.97 11.02 -9.47
CA VAL A 290 -16.40 10.91 -9.16
C VAL A 290 -17.00 12.25 -8.75
N ALA A 291 -16.25 13.07 -8.00
CA ALA A 291 -16.58 14.46 -7.71
C ALA A 291 -15.39 15.19 -7.08
N PRO A 292 -15.05 16.42 -7.52
CA PRO A 292 -14.23 17.31 -6.70
C PRO A 292 -15.09 17.83 -5.54
N ARG A 293 -14.78 17.46 -4.30
CA ARG A 293 -15.36 18.14 -3.15
C ARG A 293 -14.59 19.45 -2.98
N LEU A 294 -14.98 20.47 -3.74
CA LEU A 294 -14.44 21.82 -3.64
C LEU A 294 -15.51 22.74 -3.06
N ASP A 295 -15.68 22.73 -1.73
CA ASP A 295 -16.18 23.88 -0.96
C ASP A 295 -15.78 23.78 0.52
N THR A 296 -15.37 24.95 1.04
CA THR A 296 -14.73 25.29 2.31
C THR A 296 -15.69 25.63 3.46
N SER A 297 -16.95 25.20 3.45
CA SER A 297 -17.95 25.74 4.39
C SER A 297 -18.45 24.81 5.50
N THR A 298 -18.15 23.50 5.51
CA THR A 298 -18.81 22.59 6.47
C THR A 298 -17.87 21.59 7.13
N TYR A 299 -17.09 22.03 8.11
CA TYR A 299 -16.46 21.13 9.10
C TYR A 299 -16.42 21.72 10.52
N ARG A 300 -17.48 22.45 10.92
CA ARG A 300 -17.62 22.96 12.30
C ARG A 300 -18.54 22.14 13.21
N THR A 301 -19.11 21.03 12.75
CA THR A 301 -20.18 20.36 13.53
C THR A 301 -19.87 18.94 14.00
N LEU A 302 -18.82 18.26 13.48
CA LEU A 302 -18.57 16.85 13.84
C LEU A 302 -17.52 16.59 14.93
N CYS A 303 -16.81 17.61 15.43
CA CYS A 303 -15.87 17.45 16.57
C CYS A 303 -16.47 17.85 17.93
N ARG A 304 -17.80 18.04 18.04
CA ARG A 304 -18.46 18.38 19.32
C ARG A 304 -19.21 17.23 19.99
N LEU A 305 -19.18 16.02 19.43
CA LEU A 305 -19.70 14.83 20.09
C LEU A 305 -18.51 13.91 20.37
N ASN A 306 -18.26 13.64 21.66
CA ASN A 306 -17.22 12.79 22.24
C ASN A 306 -15.86 13.41 22.57
N VAL A 307 -15.86 14.61 23.18
CA VAL A 307 -14.84 14.94 24.22
C VAL A 307 -15.55 15.14 25.56
N GLY A 308 -16.29 14.11 25.96
CA GLY A 308 -16.69 13.93 27.35
C GLY A 308 -15.55 13.21 28.07
N GLN A 309 -14.78 13.98 28.86
CA GLN A 309 -13.88 13.48 29.91
C GLN A 309 -12.81 12.46 29.51
N VAL A 310 -11.72 12.93 28.90
CA VAL A 310 -10.39 12.35 29.16
C VAL A 310 -9.53 13.44 29.77
N LYS A 311 -9.24 13.32 31.07
CA LYS A 311 -8.30 14.18 31.78
C LYS A 311 -6.95 14.11 31.07
N ARG A 312 -6.46 15.25 30.58
CA ARG A 312 -5.09 15.38 30.09
C ARG A 312 -4.11 15.09 31.23
N PRO A 313 -3.07 14.25 31.06
CA PRO A 313 -1.94 14.24 31.96
C PRO A 313 -1.18 15.56 31.78
N SER A 314 -1.00 16.31 32.86
CA SER A 314 -0.10 17.45 32.93
C SER A 314 1.35 16.96 32.91
N PHE A 315 2.09 17.26 31.86
CA PHE A 315 3.55 17.15 31.85
C PHE A 315 4.14 18.57 31.91
N SER A 316 4.57 18.95 33.11
CA SER A 316 5.56 20.01 33.33
C SER A 316 6.93 19.37 33.35
N GLY A 317 7.80 19.76 32.42
CA GLY A 317 9.18 19.29 32.38
C GLY A 317 9.96 20.10 31.36
N SER A 318 10.71 21.06 31.88
CA SER A 318 11.67 21.90 31.18
C SER A 318 12.82 21.07 30.59
N ASP A 319 13.45 21.67 29.58
CA ASP A 319 14.78 21.39 29.03
C ASP A 319 14.92 20.33 27.93
N GLY A 320 15.44 20.79 26.78
CA GLY A 320 16.23 19.94 25.89
C GLY A 320 15.84 19.93 24.42
N LYS A 321 16.11 21.04 23.71
CA LYS A 321 16.42 21.17 22.28
C LYS A 321 16.19 19.93 21.37
N TRP A 322 15.27 20.05 20.43
CA TRP A 322 15.41 19.45 19.08
C TRP A 322 15.00 20.49 18.04
N GLY A 323 16.00 21.10 17.39
CA GLY A 323 15.80 22.04 16.30
C GLY A 323 15.52 21.31 15.00
N PHE A 324 14.40 21.65 14.35
CA PHE A 324 14.17 21.35 12.93
C PHE A 324 14.63 22.55 12.12
N SER A 325 15.74 22.43 11.40
CA SER A 325 16.08 23.33 10.30
C SER A 325 15.47 22.75 9.02
N ALA A 326 14.46 23.42 8.49
CA ALA A 326 13.93 23.19 7.16
C ALA A 326 14.52 24.24 6.21
N GLU A 327 15.47 23.81 5.39
CA GLU A 327 15.94 24.43 4.14
C GLU A 327 16.27 23.23 3.24
N SER A 328 15.99 23.12 1.95
CA SER A 328 15.79 24.04 0.82
C SER A 328 15.27 23.15 -0.34
N SER A 329 14.26 23.54 -1.12
CA SER A 329 14.33 24.25 -2.40
C SER A 329 14.37 23.36 -3.65
N PHE A 330 13.43 23.65 -4.57
CA PHE A 330 13.24 23.27 -5.97
C PHE A 330 12.69 21.87 -6.33
#